data_AF-A0A377UZM2-F1
#
_entry.id   AF-A0A377UZM2-F1
#
_cell.length_a   1.000
_cell.length_b   1.000
_cell.length_c   1.000
_cell.angle_alpha   90.00
_cell.angle_beta   90.00
_cell.angle_gamma   90.00
#
_symmetry.space_group_name_H-M   'P 1'
#
loop_
_entity.id
_entity.type
_entity.pdbx_description
1 polymer ?
#
loop_
_entity_poly.entity_id
_entity_poly.type
_entity_poly.pdbx_seq_one_letter_code
_entity_poly.pdbx_strand_id
1 'polypeptide(L)'
;MLLCDEATSALDPETTASVLALLADINQRLNLTIVLITHQLEVVKTICDHAALLEQGEIVESGKLADLLVTPWSRLRQSLLHDPQAEQEFLTRHGVQGRPLCGVA
;
A
#
# COMPACT_ATOMS: atom_id res chain seq x y z
N MET A 1 -18.01 2.11 -7.94
CA MET A 1 -17.19 2.07 -6.72
C MET A 1 -17.30 0.67 -6.14
N LEU A 2 -16.17 0.05 -5.80
CA LEU A 2 -16.09 -1.27 -5.17
C LEU A 2 -15.48 -1.11 -3.77
N LEU A 3 -16.08 -1.73 -2.75
CA LEU A 3 -15.53 -1.78 -1.40
C LEU A 3 -15.23 -3.24 -1.04
N CYS A 4 -14.00 -3.52 -0.66
CA CYS A 4 -13.55 -4.84 -0.22
C CYS A 4 -13.14 -4.75 1.25
N ASP A 5 -13.96 -5.33 2.12
CA ASP A 5 -13.69 -5.39 3.57
C ASP A 5 -13.12 -6.75 3.94
N GLU A 6 -11.82 -6.79 4.28
CA GLU A 6 -11.05 -7.99 4.60
C GLU A 6 -11.24 -9.17 3.62
N ALA A 7 -11.53 -8.87 2.34
CA ALA A 7 -11.97 -9.85 1.35
C ALA A 7 -10.95 -10.96 1.04
N THR A 8 -9.69 -10.80 1.44
CA THR A 8 -8.61 -11.77 1.21
C THR A 8 -8.09 -12.43 2.49
N SER A 9 -8.70 -12.19 3.66
CA SER A 9 -8.17 -12.65 4.95
C SER A 9 -8.19 -14.18 5.14
N ALA A 10 -9.16 -14.86 4.53
CA ALA A 10 -9.33 -16.31 4.62
C ALA A 10 -8.67 -17.09 3.47
N LEU A 11 -7.96 -16.40 2.57
CA LEU A 11 -7.33 -17.00 1.40
C LEU A 11 -5.87 -17.32 1.68
N ASP A 12 -5.38 -18.37 1.04
CA ASP A 12 -3.95 -18.62 0.99
C ASP A 12 -3.22 -17.53 0.18
N PRO A 13 -1.89 -17.39 0.32
CA PRO A 13 -1.14 -16.35 -0.36
C PRO A 13 -1.24 -16.38 -1.90
N GLU A 14 -1.33 -17.56 -2.51
CA GLU A 14 -1.40 -17.72 -3.97
C GLU A 14 -2.77 -17.27 -4.51
N THR A 15 -3.84 -17.68 -3.84
CA THR A 15 -5.20 -17.24 -4.18
C THR A 15 -5.36 -15.75 -3.94
N THR A 16 -4.78 -15.20 -2.87
CA THR A 16 -4.79 -13.75 -2.61
C THR A 16 -4.16 -12.97 -3.76
N ALA A 17 -2.97 -13.38 -4.23
CA ALA A 17 -2.32 -12.73 -5.36
C ALA A 17 -3.19 -12.76 -6.64
N SER A 18 -3.87 -13.88 -6.89
CA SER A 18 -4.79 -14.02 -8.03
C SER A 18 -5.99 -13.08 -7.92
N VAL A 19 -6.58 -12.93 -6.73
CA VAL A 19 -7.68 -12.00 -6.48
C VAL A 19 -7.22 -10.56 -6.67
N LEU A 20 -6.04 -10.18 -6.17
CA LEU A 20 -5.51 -8.82 -6.33
C LEU A 20 -5.21 -8.51 -7.79
N ALA A 21 -4.65 -9.45 -8.56
CA ALA A 21 -4.43 -9.28 -9.98
C ALA A 21 -5.75 -9.05 -10.74
N LEU A 22 -6.82 -9.77 -10.37
CA LEU A 22 -8.15 -9.57 -10.94
C LEU A 22 -8.73 -8.19 -10.58
N LEU A 23 -8.59 -7.76 -9.32
CA LEU A 23 -9.03 -6.43 -8.90
C LEU A 23 -8.29 -5.32 -9.66
N ALA A 24 -7.00 -5.49 -9.91
CA ALA A 24 -6.19 -4.55 -10.69
C ALA A 24 -6.66 -4.47 -12.15
N ASP A 25 -6.93 -5.62 -12.80
CA ASP A 25 -7.50 -5.67 -14.16
C ASP A 25 -8.87 -4.96 -14.23
N ILE A 26 -9.74 -5.21 -13.25
CA ILE A 26 -11.06 -4.58 -13.15
C ILE A 26 -10.94 -3.06 -12.99
N ASN A 27 -10.04 -2.60 -12.11
CA ASN A 27 -9.77 -1.17 -11.93
C ASN A 27 -9.37 -0.52 -13.26
N GLN A 28 -8.40 -1.10 -13.97
CA GLN A 28 -7.88 -0.55 -15.23
C GLN A 28 -8.93 -0.55 -16.35
N ARG A 29 -9.69 -1.64 -16.49
CA ARG A 29 -10.66 -1.79 -17.58
C ARG A 29 -11.91 -0.95 -17.40
N LEU A 30 -12.36 -0.78 -16.15
CA LEU A 30 -13.62 -0.11 -15.83
C LEU A 30 -13.42 1.28 -15.22
N ASN A 31 -12.15 1.69 -15.01
CA ASN A 31 -11.77 2.95 -14.38
C ASN A 31 -12.49 3.17 -13.04
N LEU A 32 -12.60 2.10 -12.25
CA LEU A 32 -13.36 2.05 -11.01
C LEU A 32 -12.49 2.42 -9.81
N THR A 33 -13.03 3.25 -8.92
CA THR A 33 -12.47 3.41 -7.58
C THR A 33 -12.71 2.14 -6.76
N ILE A 34 -11.62 1.56 -6.26
CA ILE A 34 -11.61 0.41 -5.35
C ILE A 34 -11.09 0.87 -3.98
N VAL A 35 -11.86 0.60 -2.93
CA VAL A 35 -11.44 0.81 -1.54
C VAL A 35 -11.21 -0.56 -0.91
N LEU A 36 -9.99 -0.80 -0.42
CA LEU A 36 -9.58 -2.03 0.25
C LEU A 36 -9.36 -1.73 1.73
N ILE A 37 -10.05 -2.47 2.59
CA ILE A 37 -9.84 -2.49 4.04
C ILE A 37 -9.15 -3.81 4.36
N THR A 38 -7.96 -3.73 4.93
CA THR A 38 -7.15 -4.91 5.26
C THR A 38 -6.14 -4.58 6.35
N HIS A 39 -5.85 -5.57 7.19
CA HIS A 39 -4.71 -5.53 8.11
C HIS A 39 -3.44 -6.13 7.48
N GLN A 40 -3.53 -6.69 6.27
CA GLN A 40 -2.40 -7.30 5.58
C GLN A 40 -1.63 -6.26 4.76
N LEU A 41 -0.46 -5.89 5.25
CA LEU A 41 0.38 -4.85 4.66
C LEU A 41 0.88 -5.19 3.24
N GLU A 42 1.07 -6.47 2.92
CA GLU A 42 1.53 -6.90 1.60
C GLU A 42 0.49 -6.62 0.50
N VAL A 43 -0.80 -6.71 0.86
CA VAL A 43 -1.90 -6.33 -0.03
C VAL A 43 -1.81 -4.85 -0.38
N VAL A 44 -1.58 -3.99 0.63
CA VAL A 44 -1.47 -2.54 0.45
C VAL A 44 -0.35 -2.17 -0.52
N LYS A 45 0.82 -2.80 -0.40
CA LYS A 45 1.97 -2.55 -1.30
C LYS A 45 1.71 -2.96 -2.75
N THR A 46 0.83 -3.93 -2.96
CA THR A 46 0.69 -4.60 -4.25
C THR A 46 -0.25 -3.84 -5.19
N ILE A 47 -1.33 -3.24 -4.67
CA ILE A 47 -2.42 -2.71 -5.50
C ILE A 47 -2.84 -1.27 -5.15
N CYS A 48 -2.45 -0.72 -4.01
CA CYS A 48 -2.97 0.58 -3.55
C CYS A 48 -2.07 1.76 -3.98
N ASP A 49 -2.66 2.77 -4.61
CA ASP A 49 -1.98 4.05 -4.89
C ASP A 49 -1.98 5.01 -3.68
N HIS A 50 -3.02 4.92 -2.85
CA HIS A 50 -3.20 5.72 -1.64
C HIS A 50 -3.46 4.78 -0.47
N ALA A 51 -3.04 5.21 0.73
CA ALA A 51 -3.29 4.48 1.96
C ALA A 51 -3.73 5.43 3.06
N ALA A 52 -4.50 4.89 4.00
CA ALA A 52 -4.85 5.54 5.25
C ALA A 52 -4.64 4.54 6.40
N LEU A 53 -3.92 4.97 7.43
CA LEU A 53 -3.74 4.23 8.66
C LEU A 53 -4.83 4.65 9.64
N LEU A 54 -5.66 3.69 10.01
CA LEU A 54 -6.68 3.84 11.04
C LEU A 54 -6.18 3.22 12.34
N GLU A 55 -6.18 3.97 13.44
CA GLU A 55 -5.96 3.45 14.78
C GLU A 55 -7.00 4.03 15.73
N GLN A 56 -7.54 3.20 16.63
CA GLN A 56 -8.47 3.65 17.68
C GLN A 56 -9.70 4.43 17.15
N GLY A 57 -10.10 4.18 15.90
CA GLY A 57 -11.23 4.85 15.26
C GLY A 57 -10.87 6.20 14.60
N GLU A 58 -9.59 6.59 14.58
CA GLU A 58 -9.11 7.82 13.96
C GLU A 58 -8.12 7.54 12.83
N ILE A 59 -8.16 8.37 11.80
CA ILE A 59 -7.16 8.33 10.71
C ILE A 59 -5.91 9.04 11.24
N VAL A 60 -4.90 8.26 11.58
CA VAL A 60 -3.61 8.76 12.10
C VAL A 60 -2.73 9.28 10.97
N GLU A 61 -2.83 8.67 9.80
CA GLU A 61 -2.00 8.99 8.65
C GLU A 61 -2.76 8.68 7.35
N SER A 62 -2.66 9.54 6.32
CA SER A 62 -3.24 9.25 5.00
C SER A 62 -2.55 10.01 3.89
N GLY A 63 -2.53 9.44 2.68
CA GLY A 63 -1.90 10.07 1.52
C GLY A 63 -1.55 9.08 0.42
N LYS A 64 -0.79 9.56 -0.56
CA LYS A 64 -0.20 8.69 -1.59
C LYS A 64 0.78 7.74 -0.94
N LEU A 65 0.68 6.46 -1.26
CA LEU A 65 1.51 5.42 -0.66
C LEU A 65 3.01 5.74 -0.85
N ALA A 66 3.38 6.23 -2.04
CA ALA A 66 4.76 6.65 -2.33
C ALA A 66 5.27 7.78 -1.41
N ASP A 67 4.44 8.77 -1.08
CA ASP A 67 4.84 9.90 -0.22
C ASP A 67 4.94 9.46 1.25
N LEU A 68 4.00 8.61 1.70
CA LEU A 68 4.04 8.03 3.05
C LEU A 68 5.31 7.18 3.23
N LEU A 69 5.66 6.38 2.24
CA LEU A 69 6.79 5.46 2.31
C LEU A 69 8.16 6.13 2.26
N VAL A 70 8.31 7.35 1.73
CA VAL A 70 9.57 8.10 1.82
C VAL A 70 9.68 8.97 3.07
N THR A 71 8.59 9.11 3.82
CA THR A 71 8.56 9.96 5.02
C THR A 71 9.14 9.18 6.21
N PRO A 72 10.27 9.60 6.81
CA PRO A 72 10.95 8.82 7.87
C PRO A 72 10.09 8.57 9.11
N TRP A 73 9.20 9.52 9.43
CA TRP A 73 8.30 9.49 10.59
C TRP A 73 6.98 8.76 10.32
N SER A 74 6.76 8.29 9.09
CA SER A 74 5.52 7.60 8.72
C SER A 74 5.40 6.28 9.48
N ARG A 75 4.26 6.08 10.15
CA ARG A 75 3.98 4.80 10.81
C ARG A 75 3.71 3.74 9.76
N LEU A 76 3.01 4.10 8.69
CA LEU A 76 2.77 3.22 7.56
C LEU A 76 4.10 2.74 6.95
N ARG A 77 5.09 3.62 6.80
CA ARG A 77 6.46 3.25 6.38
C ARG A 77 7.09 2.23 7.32
N GLN A 78 7.07 2.48 8.63
CA GLN A 78 7.68 1.57 9.61
C GLN A 78 7.05 0.19 9.59
N SER A 79 5.73 0.12 9.40
CA SER A 79 5.01 -1.15 9.27
C SER A 79 5.29 -1.85 7.93
N LEU A 80 5.31 -1.11 6.83
CA LEU A 80 5.47 -1.66 5.47
C LEU A 80 6.93 -2.06 5.17
N LEU A 81 7.89 -1.23 5.59
CA LEU A 81 9.31 -1.32 5.24
C LEU A 81 10.17 -1.69 6.45
N HIS A 82 9.74 -2.69 7.22
CA HIS A 82 10.56 -3.29 8.28
C HIS A 82 11.82 -4.01 7.76
N ASP A 83 11.86 -4.33 6.45
CA ASP A 83 12.97 -5.02 5.78
C ASP A 83 13.63 -4.09 4.72
N PRO A 84 14.96 -3.85 4.80
CA PRO A 84 15.70 -3.08 3.80
C PRO A 84 15.56 -3.57 2.35
N GLN A 85 15.37 -4.88 2.12
CA GLN A 85 15.16 -5.40 0.76
C GLN A 85 13.80 -5.00 0.20
N ALA A 86 12.75 -5.08 1.03
CA ALA A 86 11.40 -4.66 0.65
C ALA A 86 11.34 -3.15 0.34
N GLU A 87 12.13 -2.33 1.05
CA GLU A 87 12.29 -0.91 0.76
C GLU A 87 12.88 -0.68 -0.64
N GLN A 88 13.96 -1.36 -0.97
CA GLN A 88 14.63 -1.20 -2.26
C GLN A 88 13.73 -1.63 -3.44
N GLU A 89 13.00 -2.74 -3.31
CA GLU A 89 12.06 -3.20 -4.32
C GLU A 89 10.89 -2.22 -4.53
N PHE A 90 10.31 -1.71 -3.43
CA PHE A 90 9.21 -0.76 -3.49
C PHE A 90 9.62 0.54 -4.20
N LEU A 91 10.77 1.11 -3.81
CA LEU A 91 11.31 2.33 -4.39
C LEU A 91 11.57 2.17 -5.90
N THR A 92 12.02 0.99 -6.31
CA THR A 92 12.27 0.66 -7.72
C THR A 92 10.96 0.58 -8.51
N ARG A 93 9.94 -0.12 -7.98
CA ARG A 93 8.62 -0.25 -8.64
C ARG A 93 7.90 1.10 -8.83
N HIS A 94 8.06 2.01 -7.87
CA HIS A 94 7.33 3.29 -7.86
C HIS A 94 8.15 4.49 -8.38
N GLY A 95 9.36 4.26 -8.93
CA GLY A 95 10.15 5.30 -9.57
C GLY A 95 10.58 6.43 -8.63
N VAL A 96 10.77 6.13 -7.35
CA VAL A 96 11.05 7.14 -6.31
C VAL A 96 12.54 7.51 -6.21
N GLN A 97 13.39 6.95 -7.10
CA GLN A 97 14.80 7.32 -7.19
C GLN A 97 14.95 8.77 -7.69
N GLY A 98 15.37 9.68 -6.80
CA GLY A 98 15.75 11.05 -7.18
C GLY A 98 15.25 12.18 -6.28
N ARG A 99 14.43 11.90 -5.25
CA ARG A 99 14.21 12.87 -4.18
C ARG A 99 15.27 12.67 -3.10
N PRO A 100 16.03 13.71 -2.71
CA PRO A 100 16.93 13.59 -1.57
C PRO A 100 16.09 13.18 -0.37
N LEU A 101 16.33 11.98 0.15
CA LEU A 101 15.94 11.62 1.50
C LEU A 101 16.57 12.72 2.37
N CYS A 102 15.71 13.55 2.93
CA CYS A 102 16.02 14.85 3.53
C CYS A 102 17.41 14.82 4.19
N GLY A 103 18.32 15.68 3.70
CA GLY A 103 19.55 15.97 4.42
C GLY A 103 19.16 16.48 5.80
N VAL A 104 19.64 15.79 6.83
CA VAL A 104 19.57 16.25 8.21
C VAL A 104 20.13 17.67 8.26
N ALA A 105 19.29 18.63 8.63
CA ALA A 105 19.68 19.94 9.11
C ALA A 105 19.27 20.04 10.57
#